data_AF-A0A3B9R658-F1
#
_entry.id   AF-A0A3B9R658-F1
#
_cell.length_a   1.000
_cell.length_b   1.000
_cell.length_c   1.000
_cell.angle_alpha   90.00
_cell.angle_beta   90.00
_cell.angle_gamma   90.00
#
_symmetry.space_group_name_H-M   'P 1'
#
loop_
_entity.id
_entity.type
_entity.pdbx_description
1 polymer ?
#
loop_
_entity_poly.entity_id
_entity_poly.type
_entity_poly.pdbx_seq_one_letter_code
_entity_poly.pdbx_strand_id
1 'polypeptide(L)'
;YLDDEFVAEYEQMKKYTSNIDDDHLSTHQVHYLYMRSFFPEIETSKKVQEITAYYTKQAQQYWTSRGLYAQGMLALTLHRMNDTNTANKIIRALEENSITNDELGMYWKSNTSSWFWYQAPIETQSLLIEAFSEIKPTDVETIDNLKIWLLKNKQTNQWSTTKATTEAVYALLLQGSDWLSVTDAVAVIIGGEKLKPSTLEDVKVEAGTGYFKTAWNGNEVAPKMGEVQITKKGNGIAWGALYWQYFEDLDQIT
;
A
#
# COMPACT_ATOMS: atom_id res chain seq x y z
N TYR A 1 -17.52 -4.73 -25.90
CA TYR A 1 -16.26 -4.03 -26.20
C TYR A 1 -15.06 -4.71 -25.56
N LEU A 2 -14.80 -4.60 -24.25
CA LEU A 2 -13.58 -5.20 -23.65
C LEU A 2 -13.52 -6.72 -23.82
N ASP A 3 -14.66 -7.42 -23.69
CA ASP A 3 -14.77 -8.84 -24.00
C ASP A 3 -14.42 -9.16 -25.48
N ASP A 4 -14.77 -8.26 -26.41
CA ASP A 4 -14.48 -8.44 -27.84
C ASP A 4 -13.00 -8.22 -28.14
N GLU A 5 -12.36 -7.21 -27.53
CA GLU A 5 -10.93 -6.95 -27.63
C GLU A 5 -10.10 -8.10 -27.02
N PHE A 6 -10.54 -8.63 -25.87
CA PHE A 6 -9.94 -9.80 -25.22
C PHE A 6 -9.95 -11.03 -26.15
N VAL A 7 -11.09 -11.28 -26.80
CA VAL A 7 -11.22 -12.36 -27.79
C VAL A 7 -10.34 -12.08 -29.02
N ALA A 8 -10.31 -10.85 -29.52
CA ALA A 8 -9.53 -10.47 -30.70
C ALA A 8 -8.02 -10.66 -30.48
N GLU A 9 -7.49 -10.23 -29.32
CA GLU A 9 -6.08 -10.39 -28.97
C GLU A 9 -5.70 -11.88 -28.88
N TYR A 10 -6.57 -12.72 -28.29
CA TYR A 10 -6.36 -14.16 -28.22
C TYR A 10 -6.34 -14.82 -29.61
N GLU A 11 -7.29 -14.49 -30.49
CA GLU A 11 -7.33 -15.06 -31.85
C GLU A 11 -6.15 -14.58 -32.69
N GLN A 12 -5.71 -13.34 -32.51
CA GLN A 12 -4.49 -12.83 -33.13
C GLN A 12 -3.26 -13.60 -32.64
N MET A 13 -3.09 -13.76 -31.33
CA MET A 13 -2.00 -14.56 -30.76
C MET A 13 -2.00 -15.98 -31.33
N LYS A 14 -3.16 -16.65 -31.37
CA LYS A 14 -3.30 -18.01 -31.92
C LYS A 14 -2.87 -18.14 -33.38
N LYS A 15 -3.09 -17.10 -34.19
CA LYS A 15 -2.72 -17.11 -35.60
C LYS A 15 -1.19 -17.12 -35.81
N TYR A 16 -0.44 -16.52 -34.89
CA TYR A 16 1.00 -16.31 -35.05
C TYR A 16 1.84 -17.19 -34.12
N THR A 17 1.26 -17.77 -33.09
CA THR A 17 1.98 -18.67 -32.19
C THR A 17 2.26 -20.03 -32.84
N SER A 18 3.48 -20.54 -32.62
CA SER A 18 3.85 -21.92 -32.96
C SER A 18 3.41 -22.93 -31.90
N ASN A 19 3.26 -22.49 -30.65
CA ASN A 19 2.87 -23.33 -29.52
C ASN A 19 1.97 -22.55 -28.55
N ILE A 20 0.76 -23.08 -28.34
CA ILE A 20 -0.26 -22.45 -27.50
C ILE A 20 0.08 -22.53 -26.00
N ASP A 21 0.95 -23.48 -25.63
CA ASP A 21 1.37 -23.68 -24.25
C ASP A 21 2.51 -22.75 -23.83
N ASP A 22 3.15 -22.04 -24.78
CA ASP A 22 4.15 -21.01 -24.44
C ASP A 22 3.52 -19.85 -23.65
N ASP A 23 4.36 -18.95 -23.13
CA ASP A 23 3.90 -17.82 -22.32
C ASP A 23 3.26 -16.72 -23.20
N HIS A 24 1.93 -16.67 -23.20
CA HIS A 24 1.12 -15.69 -23.95
C HIS A 24 0.34 -14.74 -23.03
N LEU A 25 0.61 -14.74 -21.73
CA LEU A 25 -0.13 -13.94 -20.76
C LEU A 25 0.35 -12.47 -20.78
N SER A 26 -0.17 -11.69 -21.71
CA SER A 26 0.20 -10.27 -21.85
C SER A 26 -0.28 -9.42 -20.66
N THR A 27 0.29 -8.23 -20.48
CA THR A 27 -0.18 -7.27 -19.47
C THR A 27 -1.65 -6.90 -19.67
N HIS A 28 -2.14 -6.84 -20.91
CA HIS A 28 -3.56 -6.57 -21.18
C HIS A 28 -4.44 -7.72 -20.71
N GLN A 29 -4.00 -8.96 -20.93
CA GLN A 29 -4.71 -10.15 -20.44
C GLN A 29 -4.82 -10.15 -18.92
N VAL A 30 -3.71 -9.82 -18.21
CA VAL A 30 -3.73 -9.72 -16.75
C VAL A 30 -4.73 -8.66 -16.27
N HIS A 31 -4.72 -7.47 -16.88
CA HIS A 31 -5.65 -6.40 -16.50
C HIS A 31 -7.10 -6.75 -16.83
N TYR A 32 -7.35 -7.38 -17.97
CA TYR A 32 -8.69 -7.83 -18.33
C TYR A 32 -9.22 -8.85 -17.33
N LEU A 33 -8.42 -9.87 -17.01
CA LEU A 33 -8.77 -10.90 -16.02
C LEU A 33 -9.05 -10.28 -14.64
N TYR A 34 -8.19 -9.34 -14.21
CA TYR A 34 -8.38 -8.60 -12.97
C TYR A 34 -9.68 -7.78 -12.97
N MET A 35 -9.91 -6.99 -14.01
CA MET A 35 -11.13 -6.20 -14.17
C MET A 35 -12.38 -7.09 -14.17
N ARG A 36 -12.38 -8.20 -14.92
CA ARG A 36 -13.50 -9.14 -14.97
C ARG A 36 -13.78 -9.79 -13.62
N SER A 37 -12.79 -9.94 -12.74
CA SER A 37 -12.97 -10.51 -11.40
C SER A 37 -13.88 -9.69 -10.49
N PHE A 38 -14.07 -8.40 -10.77
CA PHE A 38 -14.97 -7.51 -10.02
C PHE A 38 -16.45 -7.66 -10.40
N PHE A 39 -16.74 -8.27 -11.56
CA PHE A 39 -18.10 -8.34 -12.12
C PHE A 39 -18.50 -9.80 -12.44
N PRO A 40 -18.44 -10.73 -11.47
CA PRO A 40 -18.80 -12.14 -11.68
C PRO A 40 -20.27 -12.33 -12.06
N GLU A 41 -21.14 -11.39 -11.69
CA GLU A 41 -22.58 -11.39 -12.00
C GLU A 41 -22.90 -11.04 -13.45
N ILE A 42 -21.96 -10.43 -14.18
CA ILE A 42 -22.14 -10.09 -15.59
C ILE A 42 -21.76 -11.31 -16.43
N GLU A 43 -22.77 -11.99 -16.96
CA GLU A 43 -22.55 -13.16 -17.81
C GLU A 43 -21.69 -12.84 -19.04
N THR A 44 -20.80 -13.78 -19.38
CA THR A 44 -19.95 -13.72 -20.56
C THR A 44 -20.39 -14.73 -21.60
N SER A 45 -20.02 -14.48 -22.87
CA SER A 45 -20.21 -15.47 -23.91
C SER A 45 -19.40 -16.74 -23.62
N LYS A 46 -19.84 -17.90 -24.13
CA LYS A 46 -19.08 -19.16 -24.04
C LYS A 46 -17.64 -19.01 -24.54
N LYS A 47 -17.46 -18.22 -25.61
CA LYS A 47 -16.14 -17.96 -26.18
C LYS A 47 -15.21 -17.26 -25.19
N VAL A 48 -15.72 -16.24 -24.49
CA VAL A 48 -14.95 -15.53 -23.46
C VAL A 48 -14.60 -16.50 -22.31
N GLN A 49 -15.54 -17.34 -21.88
CA GLN A 49 -15.29 -18.32 -20.81
C GLN A 49 -14.16 -19.31 -21.17
N GLU A 50 -14.15 -19.82 -22.41
CA GLU A 50 -13.10 -20.72 -22.90
C GLU A 50 -11.71 -20.03 -22.89
N ILE A 51 -11.65 -18.77 -23.34
CA ILE A 51 -10.41 -17.99 -23.37
C ILE A 51 -9.96 -17.61 -21.97
N THR A 52 -10.89 -17.24 -21.08
CA THR A 52 -10.60 -17.02 -19.65
C THR A 52 -10.00 -18.26 -19.04
N ALA A 53 -10.58 -19.45 -19.26
CA ALA A 53 -10.03 -20.70 -18.74
C ALA A 53 -8.61 -20.99 -19.27
N TYR A 54 -8.32 -20.63 -20.53
CA TYR A 54 -6.97 -20.70 -21.08
C TYR A 54 -6.00 -19.75 -20.34
N TYR A 55 -6.35 -18.48 -20.19
CA TYR A 55 -5.47 -17.52 -19.52
C TYR A 55 -5.37 -17.73 -18.01
N THR A 56 -6.36 -18.36 -17.36
CA THR A 56 -6.23 -18.83 -15.97
C THR A 56 -5.12 -19.88 -15.86
N LYS A 57 -5.03 -20.84 -16.80
CA LYS A 57 -3.93 -21.82 -16.81
C LYS A 57 -2.57 -21.14 -17.05
N GLN A 58 -2.54 -20.18 -17.98
CA GLN A 58 -1.33 -19.39 -18.22
C GLN A 58 -0.92 -18.61 -16.97
N ALA A 59 -1.87 -18.01 -16.24
CA ALA A 59 -1.61 -17.35 -14.96
C ALA A 59 -1.04 -18.32 -13.91
N GLN A 60 -1.57 -19.54 -13.82
CA GLN A 60 -1.05 -20.56 -12.90
C GLN A 60 0.39 -20.96 -13.21
N GLN A 61 0.77 -20.98 -14.48
CA GLN A 61 2.07 -21.44 -14.95
C GLN A 61 3.13 -20.33 -14.97
N TYR A 62 2.75 -19.12 -15.38
CA TYR A 62 3.67 -18.05 -15.77
C TYR A 62 3.66 -16.81 -14.86
N TRP A 63 3.00 -16.86 -13.71
CA TRP A 63 3.00 -15.73 -12.76
C TRP A 63 4.39 -15.37 -12.22
N THR A 64 5.34 -16.32 -12.17
CA THR A 64 6.69 -16.11 -11.61
C THR A 64 7.55 -15.16 -12.45
N SER A 65 7.31 -15.06 -13.76
CA SER A 65 8.01 -14.13 -14.65
C SER A 65 7.36 -12.74 -14.70
N ARG A 66 6.29 -12.51 -13.92
CA ARG A 66 5.57 -11.23 -13.85
C ARG A 66 6.15 -10.32 -12.78
N GLY A 67 6.04 -9.01 -13.00
CA GLY A 67 6.36 -7.99 -11.99
C GLY A 67 5.31 -7.92 -10.88
N LEU A 68 5.64 -7.22 -9.80
CA LEU A 68 4.83 -7.12 -8.57
C LEU A 68 3.36 -6.80 -8.83
N TYR A 69 3.08 -5.78 -9.65
CA TYR A 69 1.72 -5.34 -9.93
C TYR A 69 0.89 -6.44 -10.62
N ALA A 70 1.48 -7.10 -11.62
CA ALA A 70 0.83 -8.21 -12.29
C ALA A 70 0.67 -9.43 -11.37
N GLN A 71 1.63 -9.72 -10.50
CA GLN A 71 1.49 -10.79 -9.50
C GLN A 71 0.35 -10.50 -8.51
N GLY A 72 0.20 -9.26 -8.03
CA GLY A 72 -0.93 -8.87 -7.18
C GLY A 72 -2.29 -9.05 -7.88
N MET A 73 -2.40 -8.60 -9.13
CA MET A 73 -3.63 -8.74 -9.92
C MET A 73 -3.97 -10.22 -10.16
N LEU A 74 -2.96 -11.04 -10.49
CA LEU A 74 -3.14 -12.47 -10.69
C LEU A 74 -3.52 -13.19 -9.38
N ALA A 75 -2.92 -12.82 -8.25
CA ALA A 75 -3.26 -13.38 -6.95
C ALA A 75 -4.74 -13.13 -6.60
N LEU A 76 -5.19 -11.88 -6.70
CA LEU A 76 -6.60 -11.51 -6.50
C LEU A 76 -7.52 -12.23 -7.46
N THR A 77 -7.19 -12.22 -8.75
CA THR A 77 -8.02 -12.86 -9.77
C THR A 77 -8.18 -14.36 -9.51
N LEU A 78 -7.08 -15.07 -9.27
CA LEU A 78 -7.09 -16.50 -9.00
C LEU A 78 -7.84 -16.82 -7.69
N HIS A 79 -7.66 -16.00 -6.65
CA HIS A 79 -8.40 -16.13 -5.41
C HIS A 79 -9.92 -16.02 -5.64
N ARG A 80 -10.38 -14.98 -6.34
CA ARG A 80 -11.79 -14.74 -6.67
C ARG A 80 -12.36 -15.81 -7.60
N MET A 81 -11.52 -16.47 -8.41
CA MET A 81 -11.87 -17.64 -9.22
C MET A 81 -11.83 -18.97 -8.45
N ASN A 82 -11.67 -18.94 -7.13
CA ASN A 82 -11.56 -20.11 -6.24
C ASN A 82 -10.28 -20.96 -6.41
N ASP A 83 -9.26 -20.48 -7.12
CA ASP A 83 -7.91 -21.07 -7.10
C ASP A 83 -7.08 -20.49 -5.94
N THR A 84 -7.47 -20.86 -4.72
CA THR A 84 -6.80 -20.43 -3.49
C THR A 84 -5.37 -20.98 -3.38
N ASN A 85 -5.07 -22.12 -4.01
CA ASN A 85 -3.74 -22.74 -3.95
C ASN A 85 -2.71 -21.87 -4.67
N THR A 86 -2.99 -21.46 -5.90
CA THR A 86 -2.07 -20.62 -6.67
C THR A 86 -2.01 -19.21 -6.09
N ALA A 87 -3.15 -18.64 -5.69
CA ALA A 87 -3.19 -17.32 -5.06
C ALA A 87 -2.29 -17.26 -3.80
N ASN A 88 -2.37 -18.27 -2.92
CA ASN A 88 -1.52 -18.35 -1.73
C ASN A 88 -0.03 -18.52 -2.07
N LYS A 89 0.31 -19.26 -3.13
CA LYS A 89 1.70 -19.35 -3.61
C LYS A 89 2.24 -18.00 -4.05
N ILE A 90 1.44 -17.22 -4.78
CA ILE A 90 1.82 -15.88 -5.23
C ILE A 90 2.03 -14.95 -4.02
N ILE A 91 1.06 -14.89 -3.09
CA ILE A 91 1.18 -14.06 -1.87
C ILE A 91 2.41 -14.44 -1.05
N ARG A 92 2.64 -15.74 -0.85
CA ARG A 92 3.83 -16.21 -0.14
C ARG A 92 5.12 -15.79 -0.85
N ALA A 93 5.19 -15.90 -2.17
CA ALA A 93 6.37 -15.46 -2.92
C ALA A 93 6.56 -13.94 -2.83
N LEU A 94 5.49 -13.15 -2.86
CA LEU A 94 5.56 -11.70 -2.66
C LEU A 94 6.11 -11.38 -1.27
N GLU A 95 5.61 -12.05 -0.23
CA GLU A 95 6.05 -11.89 1.16
C GLU A 95 7.54 -12.25 1.33
N GLU A 96 7.97 -13.41 0.81
CA GLU A 96 9.37 -13.88 0.89
C GLU A 96 10.36 -12.96 0.16
N ASN A 97 9.90 -12.20 -0.85
CA ASN A 97 10.72 -11.24 -1.60
C ASN A 97 10.60 -9.80 -1.10
N SER A 98 9.92 -9.57 0.02
CA SER A 98 9.75 -8.25 0.63
C SER A 98 10.90 -7.90 1.59
N ILE A 99 10.97 -6.64 1.98
CA ILE A 99 11.83 -6.12 3.04
C ILE A 99 10.92 -5.51 4.09
N THR A 100 11.11 -5.94 5.33
CA THR A 100 10.37 -5.41 6.50
C THR A 100 11.35 -4.80 7.49
N ASN A 101 11.05 -3.58 7.94
CA ASN A 101 11.70 -2.98 9.10
C ASN A 101 10.76 -2.01 9.82
N ASP A 102 11.09 -1.72 11.07
CA ASP A 102 10.25 -0.90 11.96
C ASP A 102 10.06 0.55 11.49
N GLU A 103 10.99 1.08 10.68
CA GLU A 103 10.95 2.48 10.24
C GLU A 103 10.10 2.69 8.99
N LEU A 104 10.27 1.81 8.00
CA LEU A 104 9.69 1.92 6.65
C LEU A 104 8.52 0.96 6.43
N GLY A 105 8.26 0.01 7.34
CA GLY A 105 7.27 -1.04 7.15
C GLY A 105 7.74 -2.11 6.17
N MET A 106 6.80 -2.69 5.41
CA MET A 106 7.06 -3.75 4.43
C MET A 106 6.96 -3.23 2.99
N TYR A 107 7.96 -3.52 2.17
CA TYR A 107 8.05 -3.06 0.78
C TYR A 107 8.97 -3.90 -0.09
N TRP A 108 9.03 -3.59 -1.39
CA TRP A 108 9.91 -4.25 -2.35
C TRP A 108 10.87 -3.26 -2.99
N LYS A 109 12.18 -3.57 -3.01
CA LYS A 109 13.19 -2.76 -3.72
C LYS A 109 12.93 -2.67 -5.22
N SER A 110 12.31 -3.69 -5.80
CA SER A 110 11.92 -3.72 -7.22
C SER A 110 10.68 -2.87 -7.52
N ASN A 111 9.99 -2.34 -6.50
CA ASN A 111 8.85 -1.44 -6.69
C ASN A 111 9.33 -0.01 -7.03
N THR A 112 9.84 0.17 -8.24
CA THR A 112 10.36 1.44 -8.75
C THR A 112 9.51 1.97 -9.91
N SER A 113 9.51 3.28 -10.08
CA SER A 113 8.82 3.93 -11.19
C SER A 113 9.52 3.62 -12.52
N SER A 114 8.74 3.55 -13.59
CA SER A 114 9.24 3.32 -14.95
C SER A 114 8.39 4.06 -15.99
N TRP A 115 8.78 3.99 -17.26
CA TRP A 115 8.02 4.55 -18.39
C TRP A 115 6.76 3.76 -18.72
N PHE A 116 6.66 2.51 -18.24
CA PHE A 116 5.47 1.69 -18.42
C PHE A 116 4.36 2.14 -17.47
N TRP A 117 3.17 2.40 -18.02
CA TRP A 117 2.01 2.92 -17.28
C TRP A 117 1.56 2.02 -16.11
N TYR A 118 1.88 0.72 -16.15
CA TYR A 118 1.56 -0.26 -15.11
C TYR A 118 2.66 -0.43 -14.05
N GLN A 119 3.75 0.36 -14.11
CA GLN A 119 4.84 0.36 -13.14
C GLN A 119 4.79 1.65 -12.32
N ALA A 120 3.72 1.78 -11.53
CA ALA A 120 3.48 2.90 -10.65
C ALA A 120 3.59 2.45 -9.18
N PRO A 121 4.57 2.95 -8.39
CA PRO A 121 4.88 2.36 -7.08
C PRO A 121 3.77 2.44 -6.04
N ILE A 122 3.02 3.54 -6.03
CA ILE A 122 1.91 3.75 -5.08
C ILE A 122 0.74 2.83 -5.40
N GLU A 123 0.42 2.71 -6.68
CA GLU A 123 -0.66 1.88 -7.21
C GLU A 123 -0.31 0.40 -7.01
N THR A 124 0.95 0.04 -7.24
CA THR A 124 1.48 -1.30 -6.95
C THR A 124 1.38 -1.64 -5.47
N GLN A 125 1.85 -0.76 -4.58
CA GLN A 125 1.76 -1.02 -3.15
C GLN A 125 0.30 -1.13 -2.68
N SER A 126 -0.58 -0.27 -3.18
CA SER A 126 -2.00 -0.26 -2.83
C SER A 126 -2.69 -1.57 -3.25
N LEU A 127 -2.41 -2.04 -4.47
CA LEU A 127 -2.88 -3.34 -4.96
C LEU A 127 -2.35 -4.50 -4.12
N LEU A 128 -1.09 -4.46 -3.70
CA LEU A 128 -0.53 -5.51 -2.85
C LEU A 128 -1.19 -5.51 -1.47
N ILE A 129 -1.48 -4.33 -0.88
CA ILE A 129 -2.26 -4.27 0.36
C ILE A 129 -3.63 -4.91 0.18
N GLU A 130 -4.33 -4.64 -0.92
CA GLU A 130 -5.60 -5.30 -1.24
C GLU A 130 -5.44 -6.82 -1.35
N ALA A 131 -4.44 -7.29 -2.09
CA ALA A 131 -4.18 -8.71 -2.29
C ALA A 131 -3.89 -9.45 -0.96
N PHE A 132 -3.04 -8.88 -0.11
CA PHE A 132 -2.76 -9.45 1.21
C PHE A 132 -3.99 -9.39 2.12
N SER A 133 -4.76 -8.29 2.09
CA SER A 133 -5.97 -8.13 2.90
C SER A 133 -7.06 -9.12 2.51
N GLU A 134 -7.26 -9.38 1.22
CA GLU A 134 -8.31 -10.30 0.74
C GLU A 134 -7.91 -11.76 0.93
N ILE A 135 -6.64 -12.12 0.67
CA ILE A 135 -6.18 -13.52 0.66
C ILE A 135 -5.73 -13.99 2.06
N LYS A 136 -5.15 -13.10 2.86
CA LYS A 136 -4.66 -13.36 4.23
C LYS A 136 -5.25 -12.34 5.23
N PRO A 137 -6.58 -12.26 5.38
CA PRO A 137 -7.23 -11.23 6.22
C PRO A 137 -6.85 -11.30 7.70
N THR A 138 -6.37 -12.46 8.18
CA THR A 138 -5.95 -12.67 9.57
C THR A 138 -4.52 -12.23 9.83
N ASP A 139 -3.72 -11.97 8.79
CA ASP A 139 -2.32 -11.53 8.92
C ASP A 139 -2.23 -10.00 9.03
N VAL A 140 -2.76 -9.50 10.16
CA VAL A 140 -2.88 -8.07 10.43
C VAL A 140 -1.52 -7.39 10.51
N GLU A 141 -0.49 -8.08 11.02
CA GLU A 141 0.86 -7.53 11.14
C GLU A 141 1.47 -7.21 9.77
N THR A 142 1.37 -8.14 8.82
CA THR A 142 1.84 -7.90 7.45
C THR A 142 1.07 -6.76 6.79
N ILE A 143 -0.26 -6.75 6.91
CA ILE A 143 -1.11 -5.72 6.32
C ILE A 143 -0.78 -4.34 6.90
N ASP A 144 -0.64 -4.23 8.22
CA ASP A 144 -0.28 -2.99 8.90
C ASP A 144 1.13 -2.51 8.46
N ASN A 145 2.10 -3.41 8.31
CA ASN A 145 3.44 -3.05 7.80
C ASN A 145 3.42 -2.56 6.34
N LEU A 146 2.61 -3.15 5.48
CA LEU A 146 2.46 -2.67 4.10
C LEU A 146 1.85 -1.27 4.04
N LYS A 147 0.88 -0.98 4.93
CA LYS A 147 0.26 0.34 5.10
C LYS A 147 1.25 1.37 5.67
N ILE A 148 2.13 0.97 6.59
CA ILE A 148 3.19 1.83 7.13
C ILE A 148 4.06 2.39 6.00
N TRP A 149 4.45 1.56 5.03
CA TRP A 149 5.25 2.03 3.91
C TRP A 149 4.55 3.10 3.08
N LEU A 150 3.25 2.96 2.80
CA LEU A 150 2.49 3.99 2.07
C LEU A 150 2.55 5.34 2.80
N LEU A 151 2.32 5.34 4.11
CA LEU A 151 2.34 6.57 4.91
C LEU A 151 3.74 7.19 4.99
N LYS A 152 4.78 6.36 5.17
CA LYS A 152 6.18 6.81 5.16
C LYS A 152 6.59 7.38 3.80
N ASN A 153 6.13 6.76 2.71
CA ASN A 153 6.33 7.30 1.38
C ASN A 153 5.66 8.69 1.23
N LYS A 154 4.42 8.85 1.70
CA LYS A 154 3.67 10.11 1.65
C LYS A 154 4.31 11.23 2.49
N GLN A 155 5.05 10.88 3.54
CA GLN A 155 5.75 11.84 4.40
C GLN A 155 6.78 12.66 3.60
N THR A 156 7.56 12.02 2.74
CA THR A 156 8.63 12.67 1.96
C THR A 156 8.27 12.90 0.50
N ASN A 157 7.20 12.26 0.00
CA ASN A 157 6.79 12.32 -1.40
C ASN A 157 5.33 12.79 -1.58
N GLN A 158 5.06 13.35 -2.74
CA GLN A 158 3.70 13.58 -3.21
C GLN A 158 3.18 12.35 -3.96
N TRP A 159 1.92 12.01 -3.75
CA TRP A 159 1.18 11.09 -4.63
C TRP A 159 0.61 11.91 -5.78
N SER A 160 1.34 11.97 -6.89
CA SER A 160 1.15 13.01 -7.91
C SER A 160 -0.07 12.82 -8.83
N THR A 161 -0.78 11.70 -8.75
CA THR A 161 -1.95 11.41 -9.60
C THR A 161 -3.21 11.16 -8.77
N THR A 162 -4.37 11.45 -9.36
CA THR A 162 -5.67 11.11 -8.77
C THR A 162 -5.81 9.62 -8.52
N LYS A 163 -5.30 8.79 -9.44
CA LYS A 163 -5.31 7.33 -9.32
C LYS A 163 -4.49 6.86 -8.12
N ALA A 164 -3.22 7.27 -8.03
CA ALA A 164 -2.34 6.94 -6.91
C ALA A 164 -2.94 7.37 -5.56
N THR A 165 -3.51 8.57 -5.50
CA THR A 165 -4.15 9.07 -4.27
C THR A 165 -5.38 8.25 -3.89
N THR A 166 -6.25 7.95 -4.86
CA THR A 166 -7.48 7.21 -4.63
C THR A 166 -7.19 5.77 -4.21
N GLU A 167 -6.27 5.08 -4.88
CA GLU A 167 -5.89 3.71 -4.56
C GLU A 167 -5.21 3.61 -3.19
N ALA A 168 -4.34 4.57 -2.84
CA ALA A 168 -3.71 4.57 -1.53
C ALA A 168 -4.71 4.83 -0.39
N VAL A 169 -5.66 5.76 -0.58
CA VAL A 169 -6.74 5.98 0.39
C VAL A 169 -7.61 4.73 0.53
N TYR A 170 -7.99 4.11 -0.59
CA TYR A 170 -8.74 2.85 -0.58
C TYR A 170 -8.00 1.77 0.21
N ALA A 171 -6.72 1.54 -0.10
CA ALA A 171 -5.88 0.54 0.58
C ALA A 171 -5.73 0.81 2.09
N LEU A 172 -5.62 2.06 2.52
CA LEU A 172 -5.55 2.41 3.94
C LEU A 172 -6.86 2.09 4.69
N LEU A 173 -8.00 2.22 4.01
CA LEU A 173 -9.34 1.94 4.55
C LEU A 173 -9.74 0.46 4.52
N LEU A 174 -8.97 -0.41 3.83
CA LEU A 174 -9.17 -1.86 3.85
C LEU A 174 -8.88 -2.45 5.24
N GLN A 175 -9.12 -3.77 5.38
CA GLN A 175 -8.87 -4.54 6.61
C GLN A 175 -7.48 -4.29 7.21
N GLY A 176 -7.35 -4.57 8.52
CA GLY A 176 -6.18 -4.26 9.33
C GLY A 176 -6.62 -3.65 10.66
N SER A 177 -5.66 -3.12 11.43
CA SER A 177 -6.02 -2.40 12.65
C SER A 177 -6.78 -1.10 12.31
N ASP A 178 -7.82 -0.78 13.07
CA ASP A 178 -8.53 0.50 12.93
C ASP A 178 -7.66 1.65 13.48
N TRP A 179 -6.96 2.32 12.58
CA TRP A 179 -6.10 3.47 12.91
C TRP A 179 -6.89 4.78 13.03
N LEU A 180 -8.14 4.83 12.56
CA LEU A 180 -8.94 6.06 12.52
C LEU A 180 -9.79 6.27 13.78
N SER A 181 -10.02 5.20 14.57
CA SER A 181 -10.78 5.27 15.82
C SER A 181 -10.03 5.90 17.00
N VAL A 182 -8.72 6.15 16.88
CA VAL A 182 -7.88 6.57 18.02
C VAL A 182 -7.74 8.10 18.06
N THR A 183 -8.59 8.77 18.85
CA THR A 183 -8.56 10.23 19.03
C THR A 183 -7.47 10.74 20.00
N ASP A 184 -6.66 9.84 20.59
CA ASP A 184 -5.60 10.15 21.58
C ASP A 184 -4.39 9.20 21.42
N ALA A 185 -3.87 9.08 20.19
CA ALA A 185 -2.87 8.05 19.85
C ALA A 185 -1.50 8.26 20.50
N VAL A 186 -1.20 9.44 21.06
CA VAL A 186 0.11 9.73 21.66
C VAL A 186 -0.06 10.58 22.92
N ALA A 187 0.57 10.15 24.02
CA ALA A 187 0.83 11.00 25.17
C ALA A 187 2.24 11.58 25.07
N VAL A 188 2.34 12.90 25.14
CA VAL A 188 3.61 13.63 25.14
C VAL A 188 3.77 14.33 26.49
N ILE A 189 4.92 14.13 27.13
CA ILE A 189 5.30 14.77 28.39
C ILE A 189 6.61 15.52 28.13
N ILE A 190 6.64 16.81 28.47
CA ILE A 190 7.82 17.67 28.33
C ILE A 190 8.11 18.30 29.68
N GLY A 191 9.30 18.08 30.23
CA GLY A 191 9.72 18.60 31.54
C GLY A 191 8.77 18.25 32.68
N GLY A 192 8.24 17.02 32.64
CA GLY A 192 7.27 16.49 33.62
C GLY A 192 5.82 16.92 33.39
N GLU A 193 5.55 17.86 32.48
CA GLU A 193 4.21 18.34 32.17
C GLU A 193 3.61 17.58 30.98
N LYS A 194 2.42 17.00 31.19
CA LYS A 194 1.70 16.30 30.13
C LYS A 194 1.06 17.31 29.18
N LEU A 195 1.42 17.28 27.91
CA LEU A 195 0.78 18.10 26.89
C LEU A 195 -0.67 17.65 26.69
N LYS A 196 -1.58 18.62 26.74
CA LYS A 196 -2.99 18.45 26.42
C LYS A 196 -3.33 19.43 25.30
N PRO A 197 -3.38 18.98 24.03
CA PRO A 197 -3.66 19.86 22.90
C PRO A 197 -4.96 20.66 23.07
N SER A 198 -5.96 20.08 23.74
CA SER A 198 -7.25 20.72 24.02
C SER A 198 -7.19 21.90 24.99
N THR A 199 -6.10 22.07 25.74
CA THR A 199 -5.92 23.17 26.70
C THR A 199 -4.95 24.23 26.19
N LEU A 200 -4.36 24.04 25.01
CA LEU A 200 -3.42 25.00 24.43
C LEU A 200 -4.20 26.04 23.61
N GLU A 201 -3.96 27.32 23.88
CA GLU A 201 -4.49 28.41 23.05
C GLU A 201 -3.94 28.30 21.62
N ASP A 202 -4.78 28.59 20.63
CA ASP A 202 -4.46 28.53 19.19
C ASP A 202 -4.00 27.17 18.63
N VAL A 203 -4.12 26.08 19.39
CA VAL A 203 -3.87 24.72 18.90
C VAL A 203 -5.19 24.07 18.49
N LYS A 204 -5.36 23.84 17.18
CA LYS A 204 -6.46 23.03 16.65
C LYS A 204 -5.97 21.61 16.41
N VAL A 205 -6.62 20.66 17.06
CA VAL A 205 -6.43 19.24 16.76
C VAL A 205 -7.20 18.92 15.49
N GLU A 206 -6.50 18.36 14.51
CA GLU A 206 -7.11 17.93 13.25
C GLU A 206 -8.00 16.71 13.48
N ALA A 207 -9.24 16.78 13.00
CA ALA A 207 -10.18 15.67 13.10
C ALA A 207 -9.70 14.47 12.28
N GLY A 208 -9.80 13.27 12.86
CA GLY A 208 -9.39 12.01 12.23
C GLY A 208 -7.91 11.68 12.44
N THR A 209 -6.98 12.58 12.13
CA THR A 209 -5.53 12.32 12.29
C THR A 209 -5.03 12.59 13.71
N GLY A 210 -5.75 13.41 14.49
CA GLY A 210 -5.30 13.85 15.80
C GLY A 210 -4.06 14.76 15.75
N TYR A 211 -3.71 15.27 14.56
CA TYR A 211 -2.53 16.12 14.37
C TYR A 211 -2.67 17.42 15.16
N PHE A 212 -1.60 17.80 15.84
CA PHE A 212 -1.48 19.12 16.48
C PHE A 212 -0.03 19.59 16.40
N LYS A 213 0.16 20.90 16.44
CA LYS A 213 1.47 21.55 16.49
C LYS A 213 1.44 22.64 17.55
N THR A 214 2.50 22.70 18.35
CA THR A 214 2.72 23.75 19.34
C THR A 214 4.17 24.18 19.31
N ALA A 215 4.46 25.39 19.81
CA ALA A 215 5.80 25.93 19.94
C ALA A 215 5.89 26.75 21.23
N TRP A 216 7.11 26.92 21.74
CA TRP A 216 7.43 27.76 22.88
C TRP A 216 8.46 28.80 22.46
N ASN A 217 8.28 30.04 22.91
CA ASN A 217 9.27 31.10 22.74
C ASN A 217 10.41 30.91 23.74
N GLY A 218 11.58 31.48 23.46
CA GLY A 218 12.79 31.27 24.28
C GLY A 218 12.60 31.56 25.78
N ASN A 219 11.80 32.57 26.13
CA ASN A 219 11.52 32.92 27.53
C ASN A 219 10.64 31.89 28.27
N GLU A 220 9.91 31.06 27.52
CA GLU A 220 9.02 30.01 28.04
C GLU A 220 9.76 28.67 28.19
N VAL A 221 10.93 28.55 27.58
CA VAL A 221 11.73 27.33 27.56
C VAL A 221 12.57 27.21 28.84
N ALA A 222 12.27 26.20 29.65
CA ALA A 222 13.03 25.88 30.85
C ALA A 222 13.99 24.70 30.61
N PRO A 223 15.12 24.60 31.34
CA PRO A 223 16.06 23.47 31.20
C PRO A 223 15.39 22.09 31.31
N LYS A 224 14.38 21.96 32.19
CA LYS A 224 13.60 20.72 32.36
C LYS A 224 12.89 20.27 31.08
N MET A 225 12.59 21.17 30.14
CA MET A 225 11.92 20.83 28.88
C MET A 225 12.81 20.04 27.91
N GLY A 226 14.10 19.86 28.23
CA GLY A 226 14.96 18.89 27.54
C GLY A 226 14.58 17.43 27.82
N GLU A 227 13.84 17.15 28.90
CA GLU A 227 13.32 15.82 29.19
C GLU A 227 11.99 15.60 28.48
N VAL A 228 11.99 14.74 27.46
CA VAL A 228 10.80 14.43 26.66
C VAL A 228 10.47 12.94 26.76
N GLN A 229 9.22 12.64 27.09
CA GLN A 229 8.68 11.29 27.07
C GLN A 229 7.51 11.23 26.09
N ILE A 230 7.55 10.26 25.19
CA ILE A 230 6.51 10.01 24.21
C ILE A 230 6.02 8.59 24.42
N THR A 231 4.71 8.44 24.59
CA THR A 231 4.07 7.14 24.75
C THR A 231 2.96 7.01 23.73
N LYS A 232 3.15 6.10 22.77
CA LYS A 232 2.10 5.72 21.82
C LYS A 232 1.01 4.92 22.54
N LYS A 233 -0.24 5.21 22.21
CA LYS A 233 -1.43 4.54 22.70
C LYS A 233 -2.20 3.97 21.51
N GLY A 234 -2.71 2.75 21.65
CA GLY A 234 -3.47 2.09 20.59
C GLY A 234 -2.59 1.55 19.45
N ASN A 235 -3.28 0.99 18.46
CA ASN A 235 -2.67 0.36 17.29
C ASN A 235 -2.40 1.39 16.19
N GLY A 236 -1.59 1.02 15.20
CA GLY A 236 -1.27 1.87 14.05
C GLY A 236 0.03 2.62 14.15
N ILE A 237 0.22 3.68 13.37
CA ILE A 237 1.47 4.42 13.34
C ILE A 237 1.30 5.80 13.97
N ALA A 238 2.32 6.23 14.71
CA ALA A 238 2.45 7.59 15.18
C ALA A 238 3.81 8.12 14.72
N TRP A 239 3.82 9.35 14.22
CA TRP A 239 5.06 10.08 13.96
C TRP A 239 4.91 11.52 14.45
N GLY A 240 6.04 12.12 14.77
CA GLY A 240 6.14 13.50 15.20
C GLY A 240 7.56 13.96 15.06
N ALA A 241 7.77 15.26 15.23
CA ALA A 241 9.10 15.85 15.25
C ALA A 241 9.16 16.87 16.39
N LEU A 242 10.31 16.89 17.06
CA LEU A 242 10.64 17.89 18.07
C LEU A 242 11.89 18.62 17.60
N TYR A 243 11.82 19.95 17.61
CA TYR A 243 12.91 20.82 17.20
C TYR A 243 13.28 21.74 18.34
N TRP A 244 14.57 21.86 18.62
CA TRP A 244 15.13 22.87 19.50
C TRP A 244 15.95 23.84 18.68
N GLN A 245 15.62 25.13 18.76
CA GLN A 245 16.33 26.18 18.03
C GLN A 245 16.96 27.13 19.04
N TYR A 246 18.25 27.40 18.86
CA TYR A 246 19.01 28.33 19.68
C TYR A 246 19.99 29.10 18.80
N PHE A 247 20.43 30.26 19.29
CA PHE A 247 21.57 30.97 18.71
C PHE A 247 22.83 30.54 19.45
N GLU A 248 23.91 30.39 18.71
CA GLU A 248 25.22 30.05 19.24
C GLU A 248 26.27 30.92 18.57
N ASP A 249 27.32 31.28 19.30
CA ASP A 249 28.43 32.02 18.72
C ASP A 249 29.19 31.12 17.74
N LEU A 250 29.69 31.72 16.64
CA LEU A 250 30.21 30.98 15.49
C LEU A 250 31.44 30.12 15.84
N ASP A 251 32.18 30.50 16.88
CA ASP A 251 33.34 29.79 17.43
C ASP A 251 32.98 28.62 18.37
N GLN A 252 31.71 28.45 18.73
CA GLN A 252 31.20 27.35 19.57
C GLN A 252 30.44 26.28 18.77
N ILE A 253 30.22 26.49 17.47
CA ILE A 253 29.68 25.46 16.56
C ILE A 253 30.77 24.42 16.30
N THR A 254 30.60 23.22 16.87
CA THR A 254 31.52 22.07 16.69
C THR A 254 31.14 21.17 15.54
#